data_AF-A0A5N9CB12-F1
#
_entry.id   AF-A0A5N9CB12-F1
#
_cell.length_a   1.000
_cell.length_b   1.000
_cell.length_c   1.000
_cell.angle_alpha   90.00
_cell.angle_beta   90.00
_cell.angle_gamma   90.00
#
_symmetry.space_group_name_H-M   'P 1'
#
loop_
_entity.id
_entity.type
_entity.pdbx_description
1 polymer ?
#
loop_
_entity_poly.entity_id
_entity_poly.type
_entity_poly.pdbx_seq_one_letter_code
_entity_poly.pdbx_strand_id
1 'polypeptide(L)'
;MTTKTPDDTRQLPPENVRLEEDGVHIEWPDEHEGFHPYRYLRSECPCAHCVEEMTGRRMVFLNDIEPDVFALDWIQIGNYAISFLFSDAHDTGIYTFQRLKEMCQCDIHDKNSAGTEPSN
;
A
#
# COMPACT_ATOMS: atom_id res chain seq x y z
N MET A 1 28.16 -23.67 -15.44
CA MET A 1 26.75 -24.06 -15.26
C MET A 1 26.20 -23.16 -14.17
N THR A 2 25.67 -22.00 -14.55
CA THR A 2 25.20 -20.99 -13.59
C THR A 2 23.77 -21.37 -13.22
N THR A 3 23.59 -21.87 -12.00
CA THR A 3 22.26 -22.16 -11.45
C THR A 3 21.50 -20.85 -11.33
N LYS A 4 20.48 -20.63 -12.17
CA LYS A 4 19.41 -19.68 -11.88
C LYS A 4 18.73 -20.18 -10.60
N THR A 5 19.02 -19.52 -9.48
CA THR A 5 18.22 -19.59 -8.26
C THR A 5 16.77 -19.24 -8.65
N PRO A 6 15.74 -19.96 -8.16
CA PRO A 6 14.37 -19.54 -8.39
C PRO A 6 14.22 -18.12 -7.85
N ASP A 7 13.67 -17.25 -8.69
CA ASP A 7 13.39 -15.84 -8.46
C ASP A 7 12.72 -15.67 -7.09
N ASP A 8 13.48 -15.20 -6.09
CA ASP A 8 12.95 -14.87 -4.78
C ASP A 8 12.27 -13.51 -4.92
N THR A 9 11.06 -13.50 -5.46
CA THR A 9 10.21 -12.30 -5.66
C THR A 9 9.73 -11.67 -4.34
N ARG A 10 10.32 -12.05 -3.20
CA ARG A 10 10.00 -11.42 -1.91
C ARG A 10 10.59 -10.02 -1.88
N GLN A 11 9.71 -9.04 -1.73
CA GLN A 11 10.12 -7.68 -1.41
C GLN A 11 10.84 -7.65 -0.07
N LEU A 12 12.00 -7.00 -0.03
CA LEU A 12 12.74 -6.75 1.21
C LEU A 12 11.97 -5.74 2.08
N PRO A 13 12.19 -5.74 3.41
CA PRO A 13 11.66 -4.69 4.28
C PRO A 13 12.12 -3.31 3.83
N PRO A 14 11.27 -2.28 4.02
CA PRO A 14 11.67 -0.91 3.76
C PRO A 14 12.77 -0.47 4.72
N GLU A 15 13.62 0.44 4.25
CA GLU A 15 14.68 1.05 5.06
C GLU A 15 14.11 2.16 5.94
N ASN A 16 13.08 2.87 5.45
CA ASN A 16 12.42 3.95 6.16
C ASN A 16 10.93 4.02 5.83
N VAL A 17 10.12 4.44 6.80
CA VAL A 17 8.71 4.76 6.63
C VAL A 17 8.43 6.05 7.39
N ARG A 18 7.98 7.08 6.69
CA ARG A 18 7.64 8.39 7.25
C ARG A 18 6.17 8.71 7.05
N LEU A 19 5.57 9.26 8.11
CA LEU A 19 4.24 9.85 8.07
C LEU A 19 4.42 11.36 7.93
N GLU A 20 4.06 11.90 6.77
CA GLU A 20 4.15 13.33 6.46
C GLU A 20 2.74 13.93 6.31
N GLU A 21 2.63 15.24 6.03
CA GLU A 21 1.32 15.90 5.93
C GLU A 21 0.49 15.40 4.74
N ASP A 22 1.15 14.98 3.66
CA ASP A 22 0.53 14.57 2.40
C ASP A 22 0.30 13.05 2.26
N GLY A 23 0.95 12.24 3.08
CA GLY A 23 0.80 10.79 3.06
C GLY A 23 1.93 10.02 3.73
N VAL A 24 2.00 8.74 3.37
CA VAL A 24 3.06 7.83 3.81
C VAL A 24 4.13 7.76 2.73
N HIS A 25 5.37 8.03 3.13
CA HIS A 25 6.56 7.89 2.30
C HIS A 25 7.35 6.66 2.74
N ILE A 26 7.69 5.78 1.80
CA ILE A 26 8.39 4.52 2.08
C ILE A 26 9.64 4.41 1.21
N GLU A 27 10.80 4.25 1.84
CA GLU A 27 12.08 4.04 1.17
C GLU A 27 12.41 2.55 1.14
N TRP A 28 12.72 2.03 -0.04
CA TRP A 28 13.00 0.62 -0.24
C TRP A 28 14.48 0.40 -0.62
N PRO A 29 15.06 -0.78 -0.30
CA PRO A 29 16.46 -1.09 -0.62
C PRO A 29 16.79 -1.12 -2.12
N ASP A 30 15.79 -1.19 -2.99
CA ASP A 30 15.94 -1.15 -4.45
C ASP A 30 15.86 0.27 -5.03
N GLU A 31 16.15 1.28 -4.20
CA GLU A 31 16.10 2.72 -4.53
C GLU A 31 14.69 3.21 -4.92
N HIS A 32 13.66 2.41 -4.68
CA HIS A 32 12.28 2.85 -4.86
C HIS A 32 11.89 3.79 -3.72
N GLU A 33 11.43 4.99 -4.07
CA GLU A 33 10.76 5.90 -3.14
C GLU A 33 9.25 5.82 -3.41
N GLY A 34 8.53 5.25 -2.44
CA GLY A 34 7.10 5.03 -2.52
C GLY A 34 6.31 6.14 -1.86
N PHE A 35 5.21 6.54 -2.49
CA PHE A 35 4.28 7.52 -1.94
C PHE A 35 2.86 6.95 -1.90
N HIS A 36 2.19 7.13 -0.76
CA HIS A 36 0.83 6.66 -0.52
C HIS A 36 -0.02 7.75 0.16
N PRO A 37 -0.90 8.44 -0.59
CA PRO A 37 -1.87 9.35 0.03
C PRO A 37 -2.74 8.63 1.04
N TYR A 38 -2.95 9.21 2.23
CA TYR A 38 -3.63 8.54 3.34
C TYR A 38 -4.99 7.96 2.98
N ARG A 39 -5.83 8.78 2.34
CA ARG A 39 -7.18 8.38 1.96
C ARG A 39 -7.17 7.18 1.00
N TYR A 40 -6.24 7.18 0.04
CA TYR A 40 -6.08 6.09 -0.89
C TYR A 40 -5.57 4.82 -0.20
N LEU A 41 -4.51 4.94 0.59
CA LEU A 41 -3.96 3.84 1.39
C LEU A 41 -5.04 3.18 2.25
N ARG A 42 -5.84 3.99 2.95
CA ARG A 42 -6.96 3.54 3.80
C ARG A 42 -8.05 2.84 3.00
N SER A 43 -8.38 3.33 1.80
CA SER A 43 -9.35 2.69 0.91
C SER A 43 -8.88 1.33 0.41
N GLU A 44 -7.56 1.11 0.41
CA GLU A 44 -6.94 -0.14 0.01
C GLU A 44 -6.72 -1.13 1.16
N CYS A 45 -7.26 -0.85 2.36
CA CYS A 45 -7.18 -1.74 3.50
C CYS A 45 -7.59 -3.18 3.15
N PRO A 46 -6.74 -4.19 3.40
CA PRO A 46 -7.00 -5.58 3.02
C PRO A 46 -7.71 -6.39 4.12
N CYS A 47 -8.19 -5.76 5.20
CA CYS A 47 -8.82 -6.48 6.30
C CYS A 47 -10.20 -7.03 5.93
N ALA A 48 -10.69 -7.99 6.72
CA ALA A 48 -11.98 -8.66 6.54
C ALA A 48 -13.21 -7.72 6.60
N HIS A 49 -13.05 -6.52 7.19
CA HIS A 49 -14.09 -5.50 7.17
C HIS A 49 -14.19 -4.78 5.81
N CYS A 50 -13.06 -4.65 5.11
CA CYS A 50 -12.98 -3.95 3.83
C CYS A 50 -13.09 -4.90 2.63
N VAL A 51 -12.73 -6.17 2.80
CA VAL A 51 -12.73 -7.20 1.77
C VAL A 51 -13.46 -8.43 2.28
N GLU A 52 -14.47 -8.90 1.54
CA GLU A 52 -15.22 -10.10 1.89
C GLU A 52 -14.32 -11.34 1.77
N GLU A 53 -14.13 -12.06 2.88
CA GLU A 53 -13.15 -13.16 2.98
C GLU A 53 -13.39 -14.29 1.98
N MET A 54 -14.66 -14.61 1.69
CA MET A 54 -15.03 -15.76 0.86
C MET A 54 -14.87 -15.50 -0.64
N THR A 55 -15.08 -14.25 -1.07
CA THR A 55 -15.08 -13.90 -2.50
C THR A 55 -13.87 -13.06 -2.90
N GLY A 56 -13.16 -12.47 -1.93
CA GLY A 56 -12.13 -11.46 -2.16
C GLY A 56 -12.68 -10.14 -2.67
N ARG A 57 -14.00 -9.93 -2.67
CA ARG A 57 -14.61 -8.71 -3.17
C ARG A 57 -14.43 -7.57 -2.19
N ARG A 58 -13.84 -6.47 -2.65
CA ARG A 58 -13.78 -5.21 -1.90
C ARG A 58 -15.18 -4.63 -1.70
N MET A 59 -15.45 -4.19 -0.47
CA MET A 59 -16.73 -3.62 -0.04
C MET A 59 -16.62 -2.13 0.29
N VAL A 60 -15.43 -1.67 0.67
CA VAL A 60 -15.12 -0.27 1.02
C VAL A 60 -14.25 0.33 -0.07
N PHE A 61 -14.66 1.46 -0.63
CA PHE A 61 -13.99 2.18 -1.71
C PHE A 61 -13.58 3.59 -1.28
N LEU A 62 -12.83 4.30 -2.13
CA LEU A 62 -12.31 5.64 -1.83
C LEU A 62 -13.41 6.64 -1.40
N ASN A 63 -14.60 6.55 -1.99
CA ASN A 63 -15.73 7.43 -1.65
C ASN A 63 -16.35 7.15 -0.28
N ASP A 64 -16.09 5.97 0.28
CA ASP A 64 -16.55 5.58 1.61
C ASP A 64 -15.57 6.02 2.71
N ILE A 65 -14.41 6.58 2.33
CA ILE A 65 -13.37 7.04 3.26
C ILE A 65 -13.44 8.56 3.41
N GLU A 66 -13.43 9.03 4.66
CA GLU A 66 -13.39 10.44 5.02
C GLU A 66 -12.18 11.15 4.36
N PRO A 67 -12.37 12.34 3.75
CA PRO A 67 -11.28 13.05 3.05
C PRO A 67 -10.09 13.43 3.92
N ASP A 68 -10.30 13.59 5.23
CA ASP A 68 -9.31 14.02 6.22
C ASP A 68 -8.75 12.85 7.05
N VAL A 69 -8.97 11.59 6.64
CA VAL A 69 -8.33 10.44 7.28
C VAL A 69 -6.80 10.51 7.10
N PHE A 70 -6.07 10.16 8.15
CA PHE A 70 -4.61 10.07 8.15
C PHE A 70 -4.13 8.89 9.01
N ALA A 71 -2.90 8.42 8.77
CA ALA A 71 -2.28 7.43 9.64
C ALA A 71 -1.71 8.13 10.88
N LEU A 72 -2.06 7.63 12.05
CA LEU A 72 -1.54 8.06 13.35
C LEU A 72 -0.21 7.39 13.68
N ASP A 73 -0.06 6.12 13.30
CA ASP A 73 1.11 5.31 13.59
C ASP A 73 1.22 4.14 12.61
N TRP A 74 2.36 3.46 12.61
CA TRP A 74 2.60 2.26 11.83
C TRP A 74 3.51 1.28 12.56
N ILE A 75 3.35 0.00 12.27
CA ILE A 75 4.24 -1.06 12.76
C ILE A 75 4.63 -2.00 11.63
N GLN A 76 5.87 -2.45 11.65
CA GLN A 76 6.32 -3.52 10.77
C GLN A 76 5.81 -4.88 11.29
N ILE A 77 5.24 -5.68 10.40
CA ILE A 77 4.80 -7.04 10.67
C ILE A 77 5.80 -8.02 10.05
N GLY A 78 6.64 -8.61 10.90
CA GLY A 78 7.70 -9.53 10.47
C GLY A 78 8.60 -8.91 9.40
N ASN A 79 8.90 -9.66 8.34
CA ASN A 79 9.66 -9.19 7.18
C ASN A 79 8.81 -9.20 5.91
N TYR A 80 7.50 -8.89 6.00
CA TYR A 80 6.63 -9.01 4.83
C TYR A 80 5.54 -7.94 4.71
N ALA A 81 5.23 -7.18 5.77
CA ALA A 81 4.12 -6.23 5.76
C ALA A 81 4.29 -5.07 6.74
N ILE A 82 3.44 -4.05 6.57
CA ILE A 82 3.20 -2.96 7.51
C ILE A 82 1.73 -2.99 7.93
N SER A 83 1.46 -2.69 9.19
CA SER A 83 0.12 -2.28 9.66
C SER A 83 0.12 -0.80 10.00
N PHE A 84 -1.00 -0.13 9.76
CA PHE A 84 -1.20 1.28 10.07
C PHE A 84 -2.36 1.44 11.05
N LEU A 85 -2.21 2.34 12.00
CA LEU A 85 -3.31 2.87 12.80
C LEU A 85 -3.81 4.15 12.12
N PHE A 86 -5.09 4.20 11.76
CA PHE A 86 -5.72 5.37 11.14
C PHE A 86 -6.52 6.20 12.14
N SER A 87 -6.70 7.48 11.83
CA SER A 87 -7.47 8.44 12.64
C SER A 87 -8.96 8.10 12.77
N ASP A 88 -9.50 7.28 11.88
CA ASP A 88 -10.86 6.71 11.92
C ASP A 88 -10.94 5.42 12.77
N ALA A 89 -9.94 5.17 13.62
CA ALA A 89 -9.82 4.03 14.52
C ALA A 89 -9.64 2.65 13.84
N HIS A 90 -9.26 2.59 12.56
CA HIS A 90 -8.93 1.33 11.89
C HIS A 90 -7.45 0.97 12.06
N ASP A 91 -7.16 -0.29 12.42
CA ASP A 91 -5.80 -0.73 12.78
C ASP A 91 -5.46 -2.19 12.39
N THR A 92 -6.41 -2.91 11.80
CA THR A 92 -6.29 -4.36 11.51
C THR A 92 -5.80 -4.69 10.10
N GLY A 93 -5.56 -3.67 9.27
CA GLY A 93 -5.09 -3.86 7.90
C GLY A 93 -3.62 -4.23 7.84
N ILE A 94 -3.30 -5.41 7.29
CA ILE A 94 -1.92 -5.87 7.08
C ILE A 94 -1.56 -5.71 5.60
N TYR A 95 -0.79 -4.66 5.29
CA TYR A 95 -0.38 -4.32 3.94
C TYR A 95 0.95 -4.99 3.61
N THR A 96 0.93 -6.00 2.74
CA THR A 96 2.17 -6.64 2.29
C THR A 96 3.05 -5.65 1.55
N PHE A 97 4.37 -5.82 1.65
CA PHE A 97 5.32 -4.96 0.92
C PHE A 97 5.07 -4.97 -0.60
N GLN A 98 4.70 -6.13 -1.13
CA GLN A 98 4.28 -6.26 -2.52
C GLN A 98 3.04 -5.39 -2.81
N ARG A 99 1.99 -5.48 -1.99
CA ARG A 99 0.77 -4.68 -2.17
C ARG A 99 1.05 -3.19 -2.11
N LEU A 100 1.88 -2.76 -1.16
CA LEU A 100 2.33 -1.37 -1.04
C LEU A 100 2.99 -0.91 -2.33
N LYS A 101 3.97 -1.66 -2.87
CA LYS A 101 4.59 -1.30 -4.15
C LYS A 101 3.62 -1.30 -5.33
N GLU A 102 2.69 -2.24 -5.40
CA GLU A 102 1.68 -2.31 -6.47
C GLU A 102 0.70 -1.12 -6.48
N MET A 103 0.39 -0.55 -5.31
CA MET A 103 -0.53 0.58 -5.17
C MET A 103 0.20 1.91 -4.92
N CYS A 104 1.49 1.96 -5.18
CA CYS A 104 2.31 3.14 -5.01
C CYS A 104 1.93 4.22 -6.03
N GLN A 105 1.81 5.47 -5.58
CA GLN A 105 1.50 6.64 -6.40
C GLN A 105 2.71 7.59 -6.54
N CYS A 106 3.93 7.07 -6.47
CA CYS A 106 5.12 7.86 -6.75
C CYS A 106 5.24 8.18 -8.25
N ASP A 107 6.09 9.15 -8.59
CA ASP A 107 6.32 9.63 -9.97
C ASP A 107 6.62 8.53 -11.00
N ILE A 108 7.22 7.41 -10.56
CA ILE A 108 7.58 6.28 -11.42
C ILE A 108 6.31 5.50 -11.82
N HIS A 109 5.34 5.38 -10.91
CA HIS A 109 4.09 4.67 -11.14
C HIS A 109 2.98 5.57 -11.69
N ASP A 110 2.95 6.85 -11.32
CA ASP A 110 1.91 7.78 -11.74
C ASP A 110 1.93 8.04 -13.27
N LYS A 111 3.12 7.95 -13.88
CA LYS A 111 3.31 8.01 -15.34
C LYS A 111 2.72 6.81 -16.10
N ASN A 112 2.45 5.69 -15.43
CA ASN A 112 1.85 4.50 -16.02
C ASN A 112 0.31 4.45 -15.89
N SER A 113 -0.28 5.31 -15.06
CA SER A 113 -1.74 5.41 -14.85
C SER A 113 -2.46 6.28 -15.90
N ALA A 114 -1.72 7.12 -16.63
CA ALA A 114 -2.24 8.03 -17.66
C ALA A 114 -2.57 7.37 -19.01
N GLY A 115 -2.78 6.05 -19.06
CA GLY A 115 -2.87 5.25 -20.29
C GLY A 115 -4.19 4.53 -20.57
N THR A 116 -5.25 4.73 -19.78
CA THR A 116 -6.56 4.11 -20.09
C THR A 116 -7.66 5.17 -20.13
N GLU A 117 -7.75 5.88 -21.26
CA GLU A 117 -9.01 6.52 -21.67
C GLU A 117 -10.03 5.42 -22.01
N PRO A 118 -11.24 5.39 -21.44
CA PRO A 118 -12.28 4.51 -21.94
C PRO A 118 -12.74 5.04 -23.30
N SER A 119 -12.40 4.29 -24.35
CA SER A 119 -12.96 4.47 -25.68
C SER A 119 -14.40 3.96 -25.71
N ASN A 120 -15.30 4.86 -26.10
CA ASN A 120 -16.63 4.68 -26.70
C ASN A 120 -17.80 4.28 -25.78
#